data_AF-A0A8B5XD94-F1
#
_entry.id   AF-A0A8B5XD94-F1
#
_cell.length_a   1.000
_cell.length_b   1.000
_cell.length_c   1.000
_cell.angle_alpha   90.00
_cell.angle_beta   90.00
_cell.angle_gamma   90.00
#
_symmetry.space_group_name_H-M   'P 1'
#
loop_
_entity.id
_entity.type
_entity.pdbx_description
1 polymer ?
#
loop_
_entity_poly.entity_id
_entity_poly.type
_entity_poly.pdbx_seq_one_letter_code
_entity_poly.pdbx_strand_id
1 'polypeptide(L)'
;MAVSKSAGPYNIFVVGLDDFHLAQLQELPGAAQYAFHPLFTREELKCGNHFPVREMLEDGPRRMREFSGRVDAVVGYWDFPVSTVLPLLRRPLDLPGPSLEAVLKCEHKYWSRVEQS
;
A
#
# COMPACT_ATOMS: atom_id res chain seq x y z
N MET A 1 1.91 20.31 0.71
CA MET A 1 1.33 20.28 2.07
C MET A 1 2.44 19.91 3.03
N ALA A 2 2.67 20.71 4.08
CA ALA A 2 3.67 20.39 5.09
C ALA A 2 3.17 19.19 5.91
N VAL A 3 3.90 18.08 5.84
CA VAL A 3 3.65 16.92 6.70
C VAL A 3 3.97 17.36 8.12
N SER A 4 2.93 17.48 8.96
CA SER A 4 3.07 17.75 10.39
C SER A 4 4.01 16.71 10.99
N LYS A 5 5.15 17.13 11.56
CA LYS A 5 6.05 16.23 12.30
C LYS A 5 5.27 15.58 13.43
N SER A 6 5.07 14.27 13.37
CA SER A 6 4.57 13.48 14.49
C SER A 6 5.65 13.39 15.58
N ALA A 7 5.23 13.20 16.83
CA ALA A 7 6.13 13.03 17.97
C ALA A 7 6.88 11.66 17.99
N GLY A 8 6.63 10.80 16.99
CA GLY A 8 7.21 9.46 16.82
C GLY A 8 7.44 9.15 15.34
N PRO A 9 7.88 7.93 14.96
CA PRO A 9 8.07 7.59 13.55
C PRO A 9 6.73 7.65 12.79
N TYR A 10 6.79 7.93 11.48
CA TYR A 10 5.63 7.80 10.62
C TYR A 10 5.33 6.32 10.37
N ASN A 11 4.09 5.90 10.56
CA ASN A 11 3.70 4.50 10.43
C ASN A 11 3.26 4.20 9.00
N ILE A 12 4.06 3.38 8.33
CA ILE A 12 3.89 3.03 6.92
C ILE A 12 3.42 1.58 6.84
N PHE A 13 2.17 1.38 6.44
CA PHE A 13 1.62 0.05 6.22
C PHE A 13 1.99 -0.43 4.82
N VAL A 14 2.54 -1.63 4.72
CA VAL A 14 3.08 -2.19 3.48
C VAL A 14 2.31 -3.45 3.09
N VAL A 15 1.74 -3.44 1.89
CA VAL A 15 1.05 -4.58 1.29
C VAL A 15 2.07 -5.46 0.56
N GLY A 16 2.17 -6.72 0.96
CA GLY A 16 3.12 -7.70 0.43
C GLY A 16 4.51 -7.62 1.06
N LEU A 17 4.61 -7.18 2.32
CA LEU A 17 5.89 -7.09 3.01
C LEU A 17 6.41 -8.48 3.41
N ASP A 18 7.70 -8.69 3.25
CA ASP A 18 8.46 -9.80 3.84
C ASP A 18 9.80 -9.27 4.37
N ASP A 19 10.59 -10.14 4.98
CA ASP A 19 11.87 -9.76 5.61
C ASP A 19 12.87 -9.21 4.60
N PHE A 20 12.87 -9.72 3.37
CA PHE A 20 13.76 -9.25 2.31
C PHE A 20 13.42 -7.81 1.91
N HIS A 21 12.15 -7.54 1.66
CA HIS A 21 11.67 -6.21 1.32
C HIS A 21 11.78 -5.23 2.51
N LEU A 22 11.56 -5.71 3.75
CA LEU A 22 11.75 -4.89 4.95
C LEU A 22 13.20 -4.43 5.09
N ALA A 23 14.16 -5.34 4.89
CA ALA A 23 15.58 -4.99 4.89
C ALA A 23 15.90 -3.90 3.85
N GLN A 24 15.31 -3.99 2.64
CA GLN A 24 15.48 -2.95 1.62
C GLN A 24 14.89 -1.59 2.05
N LEU A 25 13.73 -1.56 2.71
CA LEU A 25 13.13 -0.32 3.21
C LEU A 25 13.99 0.32 4.32
N GLN A 26 14.63 -0.50 5.15
CA GLN A 26 15.47 -0.04 6.26
C GLN A 26 16.78 0.60 5.79
N GLU A 27 17.24 0.30 4.58
CA GLU A 27 18.42 0.92 3.96
C GLU A 27 18.11 2.27 3.29
N LEU A 28 16.84 2.70 3.22
CA LEU A 28 16.49 3.97 2.61
C LEU A 28 17.04 5.16 3.41
N PRO A 29 17.49 6.24 2.73
CA PRO A 29 17.85 7.48 3.41
C PRO A 29 16.71 7.99 4.31
N GLY A 30 16.98 8.14 5.60
CA GLY A 30 15.99 8.58 6.58
C GLY A 30 15.04 7.49 7.07
N ALA A 31 15.32 6.20 6.82
CA ALA A 31 14.52 5.06 7.29
C ALA A 31 14.19 5.11 8.79
N ALA A 32 15.08 5.67 9.61
CA ALA A 32 14.87 5.85 11.06
C ALA A 32 13.66 6.74 11.42
N GLN A 33 13.10 7.49 10.46
CA GLN A 33 11.88 8.29 10.64
C GLN A 33 10.60 7.48 10.39
N TYR A 34 10.71 6.25 9.89
CA TYR A 34 9.57 5.42 9.49
C TYR A 34 9.51 4.14 10.33
N ALA A 35 8.30 3.71 10.65
CA ALA A 35 8.01 2.39 11.16
C ALA A 35 7.22 1.63 10.08
N PHE A 36 7.81 0.58 9.52
CA PHE A 36 7.18 -0.23 8.48
C PHE A 36 6.40 -1.39 9.10
N HIS A 37 5.12 -1.46 8.79
CA HIS A 37 4.19 -2.46 9.32
C HIS A 37 3.67 -3.33 8.18
N PRO A 38 3.70 -4.67 8.27
CA PRO A 38 3.06 -5.52 7.27
C PRO A 38 1.54 -5.36 7.37
N LEU A 39 0.89 -4.86 6.31
CA LEU A 39 -0.58 -4.90 6.21
C LEU A 39 -1.04 -6.28 5.75
N PHE A 40 -0.34 -6.81 4.75
CA PHE A 40 -0.41 -8.20 4.28
C PHE A 40 1.00 -8.66 3.95
N THR A 41 1.31 -9.91 4.22
CA THR A 41 2.60 -10.51 3.86
C THR A 41 2.61 -11.00 2.42
N ARG A 42 3.81 -11.22 1.87
CA ARG A 42 3.99 -11.88 0.57
C ARG A 42 3.27 -13.24 0.50
N GLU A 43 3.28 -13.99 1.59
CA GLU A 43 2.66 -15.30 1.68
C GLU A 43 1.13 -15.18 1.59
N GLU A 44 0.51 -14.31 2.41
CA GLU A 44 -0.94 -14.06 2.39
C GLU A 44 -1.47 -13.71 0.99
N LEU A 45 -0.68 -12.98 0.20
CA LEU A 45 -1.09 -12.52 -1.13
C LEU A 45 -0.86 -13.55 -2.25
N LYS A 46 0.10 -14.47 -2.09
CA LYS A 46 0.47 -15.47 -3.12
C LYS A 46 -0.04 -16.88 -2.81
N CYS A 47 -0.93 -17.02 -1.84
CA CYS A 47 -1.54 -18.31 -1.52
C CYS A 47 -2.53 -18.77 -2.61
N GLY A 48 -2.09 -19.71 -3.45
CA GLY A 48 -2.98 -20.57 -4.25
C GLY A 48 -3.31 -20.07 -5.66
N ASN A 49 -4.43 -20.54 -6.20
CA ASN A 49 -4.84 -20.31 -7.59
C ASN A 49 -5.64 -19.01 -7.79
N HIS A 50 -5.88 -18.24 -6.73
CA HIS A 50 -6.71 -17.04 -6.75
C HIS A 50 -6.07 -15.90 -5.97
N PHE A 51 -6.33 -14.67 -6.40
CA PHE A 51 -5.90 -13.47 -5.70
C PHE A 51 -6.90 -13.11 -4.59
N PRO A 52 -6.44 -12.84 -3.35
CA PRO A 52 -7.31 -12.60 -2.20
C PRO A 52 -7.84 -11.15 -2.14
N VAL A 53 -8.36 -10.64 -3.27
CA VAL A 53 -8.76 -9.23 -3.40
C VAL A 53 -9.87 -8.86 -2.42
N ARG A 54 -10.84 -9.77 -2.20
CA ARG A 54 -11.96 -9.54 -1.28
C ARG A 54 -11.45 -9.41 0.15
N GLU A 55 -10.62 -10.35 0.56
CA GLU A 55 -10.00 -10.41 1.88
C GLU A 55 -9.15 -9.15 2.11
N MET A 56 -8.39 -8.71 1.11
CA MET A 56 -7.62 -7.47 1.19
C MET A 56 -8.49 -6.24 1.46
N LEU A 57 -9.65 -6.14 0.81
CA LEU A 57 -10.58 -5.02 0.96
C LEU A 57 -11.38 -5.06 2.27
N GLU A 58 -11.64 -6.25 2.80
CA GLU A 58 -12.38 -6.43 4.06
C GLU A 58 -11.44 -6.31 5.28
N ASP A 59 -10.30 -7.01 5.27
CA ASP A 59 -9.35 -7.04 6.39
C ASP A 59 -8.42 -5.83 6.43
N GLY A 60 -8.01 -5.28 5.29
CA GLY A 60 -7.05 -4.16 5.24
C GLY A 60 -7.53 -2.96 6.08
N PRO A 61 -8.75 -2.46 5.86
CA PRO A 61 -9.32 -1.40 6.68
C PRO A 61 -9.49 -1.78 8.14
N ARG A 62 -9.79 -3.04 8.46
CA ARG A 62 -9.93 -3.52 9.84
C ARG A 62 -8.59 -3.50 10.58
N ARG A 63 -7.54 -4.11 10.00
CA ARG A 63 -6.18 -4.14 10.56
C ARG A 63 -5.64 -2.73 10.81
N MET A 64 -5.89 -1.79 9.88
CA MET A 64 -5.47 -0.39 10.03
C MET A 64 -6.25 0.37 11.11
N ARG A 65 -7.54 0.06 11.33
CA ARG A 65 -8.35 0.66 12.41
C ARG A 65 -7.98 0.12 13.79
N GLU A 66 -7.54 -1.13 13.87
CA GLU A 66 -7.09 -1.76 15.12
C GLU A 66 -5.70 -1.25 15.57
N PHE A 67 -4.96 -0.59 14.67
CA PHE A 67 -3.69 0.03 15.00
C PHE A 67 -3.89 1.21 15.96
N SER A 68 -3.17 1.21 17.09
CA SER A 68 -3.29 2.23 18.13
C SER A 68 -2.66 3.58 17.74
N GLY A 69 -1.86 3.61 16.69
CA GLY A 69 -1.23 4.82 16.16
C GLY A 69 -1.96 5.40 14.94
N ARG A 70 -1.39 6.47 14.40
CA ARG A 70 -1.84 7.03 13.13
C ARG A 70 -1.24 6.22 11.98
N VAL A 71 -2.05 5.85 10.99
CA VAL A 71 -1.58 5.36 9.70
C VAL A 71 -1.19 6.56 8.84
N ASP A 72 0.11 6.72 8.56
CA ASP A 72 0.63 7.88 7.82
C ASP A 72 0.76 7.59 6.32
N ALA A 73 0.93 6.33 5.93
CA ALA A 73 0.87 5.90 4.54
C ALA A 73 0.50 4.42 4.41
N VAL A 74 -0.01 4.05 3.23
CA VAL A 74 -0.15 2.67 2.79
C VAL A 74 0.57 2.54 1.45
N VAL A 75 1.52 1.61 1.33
CA VAL A 75 2.31 1.36 0.12
C VAL A 75 2.30 -0.14 -0.20
N GLY A 76 2.80 -0.53 -1.36
CA GLY A 76 2.85 -1.94 -1.75
C GLY A 76 4.01 -2.21 -2.69
N TYR A 77 4.50 -3.45 -2.66
CA TYR A 77 5.67 -3.87 -3.41
C TYR A 77 5.38 -4.41 -4.81
N TRP A 78 4.15 -4.89 -5.05
CA TRP A 78 3.80 -5.62 -6.25
C TRP A 78 2.75 -4.90 -7.09
N ASP A 79 2.61 -5.37 -8.32
CA ASP A 79 1.58 -4.99 -9.28
C ASP A 79 0.23 -5.61 -8.87
N PHE A 80 -0.48 -6.28 -9.78
CA PHE A 80 -1.76 -6.89 -9.48
C PHE A 80 -1.64 -8.04 -8.46
N PRO A 81 -2.47 -8.07 -7.40
CA PRO A 81 -3.64 -7.22 -7.13
C PRO A 81 -3.35 -5.97 -6.27
N VAL A 82 -2.12 -5.83 -5.78
CA VAL A 82 -1.71 -4.82 -4.80
C VAL A 82 -1.90 -3.40 -5.34
N SER A 83 -1.37 -3.11 -6.53
CA SER A 83 -1.46 -1.79 -7.16
C SER A 83 -2.90 -1.32 -7.34
N THR A 84 -3.81 -2.21 -7.74
CA THR A 84 -5.25 -1.93 -7.90
C THR A 84 -5.96 -1.72 -6.56
N VAL A 85 -5.57 -2.45 -5.51
CA VAL A 85 -6.21 -2.37 -4.18
C VAL A 85 -5.73 -1.14 -3.39
N LEU A 86 -4.49 -0.68 -3.57
CA LEU A 86 -3.93 0.45 -2.81
C LEU A 86 -4.79 1.72 -2.84
N PRO A 87 -5.30 2.22 -3.99
CA PRO A 87 -6.21 3.36 -4.02
C PRO A 87 -7.47 3.18 -3.18
N LEU A 88 -8.00 1.95 -3.13
CA LEU A 88 -9.20 1.61 -2.36
C LEU A 88 -8.94 1.61 -0.85
N LEU A 89 -7.75 1.18 -0.42
CA LEU A 89 -7.33 1.21 0.99
C LEU A 89 -6.99 2.63 1.48
N ARG A 90 -6.43 3.47 0.61
CA ARG A 90 -6.02 4.84 0.93
C ARG A 90 -7.20 5.81 1.04
N ARG A 91 -8.22 5.64 0.18
CA ARG A 91 -9.35 6.58 0.06
C ARG A 91 -10.10 6.81 1.38
N PRO A 92 -10.47 5.80 2.20
CA PRO A 92 -11.17 6.03 3.48
C PRO A 92 -10.32 6.75 4.52
N LEU A 93 -9.00 6.77 4.37
CA LEU A 93 -8.05 7.38 5.29
C LEU A 93 -7.56 8.76 4.80
N ASP A 94 -8.10 9.26 3.68
CA ASP A 94 -7.66 10.50 3.02
C ASP A 94 -6.14 10.54 2.77
N LEU A 95 -5.56 9.37 2.47
CA LEU A 95 -4.12 9.25 2.20
C LEU A 95 -3.82 9.61 0.73
N PRO A 96 -2.71 10.33 0.48
CA PRO A 96 -2.34 10.72 -0.87
C PRO A 96 -1.98 9.50 -1.74
N GLY A 97 -2.27 9.60 -3.03
CA GLY A 97 -1.93 8.57 -4.01
C GLY A 97 -2.71 8.71 -5.32
N PRO A 98 -2.40 7.86 -6.32
CA PRO A 98 -3.18 7.80 -7.54
C PRO A 98 -4.62 7.35 -7.26
N SER A 99 -5.57 7.86 -8.05
CA SER A 99 -6.95 7.37 -8.03
C SER A 99 -7.01 5.93 -8.57
N LEU A 100 -8.09 5.20 -8.22
CA LEU A 100 -8.33 3.88 -8.81
C LEU A 100 -8.38 3.96 -10.34
N GLU A 101 -9.05 4.98 -10.89
CA GLU A 101 -9.15 5.18 -12.33
C GLU A 101 -7.76 5.37 -12.97
N ALA A 102 -6.89 6.17 -12.36
CA ALA A 102 -5.53 6.37 -12.88
C ALA A 102 -4.74 5.05 -12.89
N VAL A 103 -4.86 4.24 -11.83
CA VAL A 103 -4.23 2.91 -11.79
C VAL A 103 -4.80 2.01 -12.89
N LEU A 104 -6.12 1.94 -13.04
CA LEU A 104 -6.78 1.11 -14.05
C LEU A 104 -6.41 1.55 -15.48
N LYS A 105 -6.31 2.85 -15.74
CA LYS A 105 -5.82 3.39 -17.02
C LYS A 105 -4.41 2.89 -17.32
N CYS A 106 -3.50 2.97 -16.34
CA CYS A 106 -2.12 2.54 -16.49
C CYS A 106 -1.97 1.02 -16.68
N GLU A 107 -2.77 0.22 -15.98
CA GLU A 107 -2.73 -1.24 -16.05
C GLU A 107 -3.43 -1.79 -17.30
N HIS A 108 -4.42 -1.07 -17.83
CA HIS A 108 -5.15 -1.48 -19.01
C HIS A 108 -4.41 -1.10 -20.30
N LYS A 109 -3.72 -2.07 -20.92
CA LYS A 109 -2.89 -1.88 -22.13
C LYS A 109 -3.50 -0.99 -23.22
N TYR A 110 -4.76 -1.23 -23.60
CA TYR A 110 -5.43 -0.42 -24.62
C TYR A 110 -5.69 1.01 -24.15
N TRP A 111 -6.36 1.18 -23.01
CA TRP A 111 -6.67 2.50 -22.44
C TRP A 111 -5.41 3.34 -22.20
N SER A 112 -4.36 2.75 -21.64
CA SER A 112 -3.06 3.41 -21.45
C SER A 112 -2.52 4.03 -22.75
N ARG A 113 -2.67 3.35 -23.89
CA ARG A 113 -2.24 3.86 -25.21
C ARG A 113 -3.14 4.98 -25.73
N VAL A 114 -4.44 4.90 -25.46
CA VAL A 114 -5.41 5.94 -25.86
C VAL A 114 -5.13 7.25 -25.14
N GLU A 115 -4.76 7.23 -23.85
CA GLU A 115 -4.46 8.45 -23.08
C GLU A 115 -3.10 9.10 -23.43
N GLN A 116 -2.21 8.38 -24.12
CA GLN A 116 -0.87 8.83 -24.49
C GLN A 116 -0.74 9.27 -25.96
N SER A 117 -1.83 9.19 -26.73
CA SER A 117 -1.89 9.59 -28.15
C SER A 117 -2.41 11.01 -28.30
#